data_AF-J7F900-F1
#
_entry.id   AF-J7F900-F1
#
_cell.length_a   1.000
_cell.length_b   1.000
_cell.length_c   1.000
_cell.angle_alpha   90.00
_cell.angle_beta   90.00
_cell.angle_gamma   90.00
#
_symmetry.space_group_name_H-M   'P 1'
#
loop_
_entity.id
_entity.type
_entity.pdbx_description
1 polymer ?
#
loop_
_entity_poly.entity_id
_entity_poly.type
_entity_poly.pdbx_seq_one_letter_code
_entity_poly.pdbx_strand_id
1 'polypeptide(L)'
;MGRRAWTLQCTAFTLFCAWCAMNSVKAKRQFVNECMGRRAWTLQCTAFTLFCAWCAMNSVKAKRQFVNEWAAEIPGGPEAASAIAQELGYDLLGQIGSLENHYLFKHRNHPQRSRRSALHITKRLSDDDRGRQGKGSIFVWASGNGGRQGDNCDCDGYTDSIYTISISSASQQGLSPWYAEKCSSTLATSYSSGDYTDQRITSADLHNDCTETHTGTSASAPLAAGIFALALEA
;
A
#
# COMPACT_ATOMS: atom_id res chain seq x y z
N MET A 1 -21.89 -50.98 3.76
CA MET A 1 -21.83 -49.64 3.12
C MET A 1 -20.76 -48.84 3.86
N GLY A 2 -19.63 -48.46 3.25
CA GLY A 2 -18.60 -47.74 4.04
C GLY A 2 -17.27 -47.40 3.36
N ARG A 3 -16.90 -48.02 2.24
CA ARG A 3 -15.62 -47.71 1.55
C ARG A 3 -15.74 -46.82 0.30
N ARG A 4 -16.96 -46.51 -0.17
CA ARG A 4 -17.19 -45.67 -1.36
C ARG A 4 -17.36 -44.17 -1.06
N ALA A 5 -17.75 -43.81 0.16
CA ALA A 5 -17.94 -42.40 0.53
C ALA A 5 -16.60 -41.64 0.68
N TRP A 6 -15.58 -42.30 1.22
CA TRP A 6 -14.26 -41.72 1.45
C TRP A 6 -13.46 -41.44 0.16
N THR A 7 -13.66 -42.24 -0.89
CA THR A 7 -13.01 -42.04 -2.21
C THR A 7 -13.58 -40.84 -2.97
N LEU A 8 -14.86 -40.52 -2.71
CA LEU A 8 -15.61 -39.41 -3.31
C LEU A 8 -15.30 -38.06 -2.65
N GLN A 9 -15.01 -38.04 -1.34
CA GLN A 9 -14.61 -36.82 -0.63
C GLN A 9 -13.16 -36.41 -0.93
N CYS A 10 -12.23 -37.37 -1.05
CA CYS A 10 -10.85 -37.05 -1.40
C CYS A 10 -10.69 -36.45 -2.81
N THR A 11 -11.54 -36.84 -3.76
CA THR A 11 -11.50 -36.34 -5.15
C THR A 11 -12.07 -34.92 -5.29
N ALA A 12 -13.15 -34.59 -4.56
CA ALA A 12 -13.70 -33.23 -4.56
C ALA A 12 -12.74 -32.21 -3.92
N PHE A 13 -12.05 -32.59 -2.84
CA PHE A 13 -11.10 -31.72 -2.14
C PHE A 13 -9.83 -31.45 -2.96
N THR A 14 -9.30 -32.47 -3.65
CA THR A 14 -8.15 -32.30 -4.56
C THR A 14 -8.47 -31.42 -5.77
N LEU A 15 -9.68 -31.53 -6.33
CA LEU A 15 -10.12 -30.68 -7.45
C LEU A 15 -10.32 -29.21 -7.01
N PHE A 16 -10.80 -28.96 -5.78
CA PHE A 16 -10.91 -27.60 -5.23
C PHE A 16 -9.54 -26.95 -4.99
N CYS A 17 -8.59 -27.69 -4.40
CA CYS A 17 -7.22 -27.20 -4.23
C CYS A 17 -6.53 -26.91 -5.57
N ALA A 18 -6.73 -27.78 -6.58
CA ALA A 18 -6.22 -27.56 -7.93
C ALA A 18 -6.85 -26.31 -8.59
N TRP A 19 -8.14 -26.03 -8.34
CA TRP A 19 -8.81 -24.82 -8.86
C TRP A 19 -8.35 -23.53 -8.19
N CYS A 20 -8.17 -23.54 -6.87
CA CYS A 20 -7.63 -22.41 -6.13
C CYS A 20 -6.17 -22.09 -6.50
N ALA A 21 -5.36 -23.10 -6.82
CA ALA A 21 -3.96 -22.92 -7.23
C ALA A 21 -3.79 -22.38 -8.68
N MET A 22 -4.86 -22.30 -9.48
CA MET A 22 -4.78 -21.77 -10.85
C MET A 22 -4.80 -20.24 -10.89
N ASN A 23 -3.73 -19.62 -11.42
CA ASN A 23 -3.60 -18.16 -11.51
C ASN A 23 -4.11 -17.53 -12.83
N SER A 24 -4.62 -18.33 -13.77
CA SER A 24 -5.12 -17.85 -15.06
C SER A 24 -6.62 -18.08 -15.24
N VAL A 25 -7.34 -17.02 -15.64
CA VAL A 25 -8.78 -17.06 -15.96
C VAL A 25 -9.06 -18.03 -17.11
N LYS A 26 -8.15 -18.17 -18.08
CA LYS A 26 -8.29 -19.14 -19.19
C LYS A 26 -8.17 -20.59 -18.70
N ALA A 27 -7.24 -20.87 -17.77
CA ALA A 27 -7.05 -22.20 -17.20
C ALA A 27 -8.26 -22.63 -16.33
N LYS A 28 -8.82 -21.70 -15.53
CA LYS A 28 -10.06 -21.95 -14.77
C LYS A 28 -11.24 -22.27 -15.68
N ARG A 29 -11.32 -21.64 -16.86
CA ARG A 29 -12.41 -21.84 -17.83
C ARG A 29 -12.34 -23.21 -18.51
N GLN A 30 -11.13 -23.68 -18.84
CA GLN A 30 -10.91 -24.99 -19.47
C GLN A 30 -11.21 -26.15 -18.50
N PHE A 31 -10.79 -26.03 -17.24
CA PHE A 31 -11.09 -27.00 -16.17
C PHE A 31 -12.59 -27.16 -15.92
N VAL A 32 -13.34 -26.05 -15.91
CA VAL A 32 -14.81 -26.06 -15.78
C VAL A 32 -15.46 -26.79 -16.96
N ASN A 33 -14.97 -26.57 -18.18
CA ASN A 33 -15.51 -27.23 -19.38
C ASN A 33 -15.24 -28.75 -19.38
N GLU A 34 -14.08 -29.20 -18.89
CA GLU A 34 -13.76 -30.63 -18.76
C GLU A 34 -14.60 -31.33 -17.68
N CYS A 35 -14.87 -30.66 -16.55
CA CYS A 35 -15.75 -31.19 -15.50
C CYS A 35 -17.22 -31.31 -15.92
N MET A 36 -17.72 -30.44 -16.81
CA MET A 36 -19.11 -30.45 -17.28
C MET A 36 -19.42 -31.58 -18.30
N GLY A 37 -18.42 -32.34 -18.77
CA GLY A 37 -18.58 -33.36 -19.81
C GLY A 37 -19.14 -34.73 -19.36
N ARG A 38 -19.31 -35.00 -18.05
CA ARG A 38 -19.81 -36.30 -17.55
C ARG A 38 -21.20 -36.15 -16.92
N ARG A 39 -22.22 -36.74 -17.57
CA ARG A 39 -23.68 -36.64 -17.32
C ARG A 39 -24.21 -37.06 -15.93
N ALA A 40 -23.37 -37.26 -14.91
CA ALA A 40 -23.80 -37.82 -13.61
C ALA A 40 -23.61 -36.91 -12.39
N TRP A 41 -23.28 -35.62 -12.57
CA TRP A 41 -22.87 -34.74 -11.46
C TRP A 41 -23.64 -33.41 -11.36
N THR A 42 -24.84 -33.33 -11.93
CA THR A 42 -25.63 -32.08 -12.01
C THR A 42 -25.97 -31.48 -10.64
N LEU A 43 -26.25 -32.29 -9.63
CA LEU A 43 -26.55 -31.82 -8.26
C LEU A 43 -25.32 -31.38 -7.46
N GLN A 44 -24.14 -31.94 -7.76
CA GLN A 44 -22.90 -31.60 -7.06
C GLN A 44 -22.21 -30.38 -7.68
N CYS A 45 -22.33 -30.20 -9.00
CA CYS A 45 -21.86 -29.00 -9.68
C CYS A 45 -22.64 -27.75 -9.26
N THR A 46 -23.96 -27.83 -9.08
CA THR A 46 -24.76 -26.68 -8.63
C THR A 46 -24.38 -26.24 -7.21
N ALA A 47 -24.24 -27.19 -6.28
CA ALA A 47 -23.78 -26.90 -4.92
C ALA A 47 -22.38 -26.28 -4.89
N PHE A 48 -21.45 -26.76 -5.73
CA PHE A 48 -20.10 -26.21 -5.84
C PHE A 48 -20.10 -24.81 -6.45
N THR A 49 -20.91 -24.56 -7.48
CA THR A 49 -21.04 -23.20 -8.08
C THR A 49 -21.65 -22.20 -7.10
N LEU A 50 -22.63 -22.62 -6.29
CA LEU A 50 -23.23 -21.79 -5.24
C LEU A 50 -22.24 -21.51 -4.11
N PHE A 51 -21.43 -22.50 -3.71
CA PHE A 51 -20.39 -22.32 -2.70
C PHE A 51 -19.24 -21.43 -3.21
N CYS A 52 -18.78 -21.59 -4.45
CA CYS A 52 -17.79 -20.71 -5.05
C CYS A 52 -18.32 -19.27 -5.21
N ALA A 53 -19.60 -19.10 -5.58
CA ALA A 53 -20.24 -17.79 -5.62
C ALA A 53 -20.34 -17.18 -4.21
N TRP A 54 -20.70 -17.96 -3.19
CA TRP A 54 -20.72 -17.54 -1.79
C TRP A 54 -19.32 -17.11 -1.30
N CYS A 55 -18.27 -17.87 -1.61
CA CYS A 55 -16.89 -17.53 -1.28
C CYS A 55 -16.41 -16.27 -2.02
N ALA A 56 -16.79 -16.10 -3.30
CA ALA A 56 -16.49 -14.89 -4.06
C ALA A 56 -17.20 -13.65 -3.49
N MET A 57 -18.42 -13.81 -2.97
CA MET A 57 -19.17 -12.75 -2.30
C MET A 57 -18.65 -12.43 -0.89
N ASN A 58 -18.01 -13.39 -0.20
CA ASN A 58 -17.40 -13.22 1.12
C ASN A 58 -15.87 -13.03 1.07
N SER A 59 -15.30 -12.75 -0.11
CA SER A 59 -13.92 -12.35 -0.21
C SER A 59 -13.79 -10.97 0.42
N VAL A 60 -13.44 -10.93 1.71
CA VAL A 60 -13.10 -9.70 2.43
C VAL A 60 -11.94 -9.08 1.69
N LYS A 61 -12.22 -8.06 0.88
CA LYS A 61 -11.17 -7.17 0.37
C LYS A 61 -10.53 -6.56 1.60
N ALA A 62 -9.28 -6.94 1.90
CA ALA A 62 -8.46 -6.22 2.84
C ALA A 62 -8.55 -4.73 2.46
N LYS A 63 -9.14 -3.91 3.33
CA LYS A 63 -9.20 -2.47 3.12
C LYS A 63 -7.76 -2.01 3.11
N ARG A 64 -7.26 -1.60 1.95
CA ARG A 64 -6.00 -0.86 1.83
C ARG A 64 -6.21 0.47 2.55
N GLN A 65 -5.85 0.50 3.82
CA GLN A 65 -6.05 1.64 4.68
C GLN A 65 -4.77 2.48 4.58
N PHE A 66 -4.76 3.44 3.66
CA PHE A 66 -3.67 4.41 3.59
C PHE A 66 -3.80 5.35 4.79
N VAL A 67 -2.77 5.40 5.63
CA VAL A 67 -2.77 6.18 6.86
C VAL A 67 -2.07 7.53 6.62
N ASN A 68 -2.71 8.63 7.02
CA ASN A 68 -2.12 9.97 7.00
C ASN A 68 -1.22 10.16 8.22
N GLU A 69 -0.22 9.30 8.32
CA GLU A 69 0.72 9.22 9.43
C GLU A 69 2.08 9.77 9.02
N TRP A 70 2.73 10.47 9.93
CA TRP A 70 3.98 11.18 9.70
C TRP A 70 5.01 10.63 10.69
N ALA A 71 6.11 10.09 10.18
CA ALA A 71 7.26 9.74 11.01
C ALA A 71 8.19 10.95 11.08
N ALA A 72 8.53 11.40 12.29
CA ALA A 72 9.45 12.50 12.49
C ALA A 72 10.44 12.20 13.61
N GLU A 73 11.69 12.61 13.42
CA GLU A 73 12.71 12.62 14.46
C GLU A 73 12.56 13.89 15.31
N ILE A 74 12.33 13.74 16.62
CA ILE A 74 12.18 14.82 17.58
C ILE A 74 13.14 14.57 18.75
N PRO A 75 14.23 15.34 18.84
CA PRO A 75 15.13 15.31 19.99
C PRO A 75 14.41 15.79 21.25
N GLY A 76 14.75 15.20 22.40
CA GLY A 76 14.16 15.58 23.69
C GLY A 76 13.05 14.65 24.18
N GLY A 77 12.90 13.48 23.56
CA GLY A 77 12.07 12.40 24.10
C GLY A 77 10.56 12.58 23.87
N PRO A 78 9.75 11.70 24.48
CA PRO A 78 8.31 11.67 24.25
C PRO A 78 7.59 12.91 24.79
N GLU A 79 8.12 13.62 25.80
CA GLU A 79 7.52 14.86 26.27
C GLU A 79 7.61 15.97 25.20
N ALA A 80 8.78 16.12 24.56
CA ALA A 80 8.97 17.09 23.48
C ALA A 80 8.06 16.78 22.28
N ALA A 81 7.98 15.49 21.90
CA ALA A 81 7.10 15.03 20.83
C ALA A 81 5.61 15.31 21.14
N SER A 82 5.18 15.08 22.38
CA SER A 82 3.81 15.34 22.83
C SER A 82 3.47 16.83 22.82
N ALA A 83 4.41 17.68 23.24
CA ALA A 83 4.25 19.12 23.21
C ALA A 83 4.08 19.65 21.77
N ILE A 84 4.93 19.18 20.84
CA ILE A 84 4.84 19.52 19.42
C ILE A 84 3.52 19.02 18.82
N ALA A 85 3.08 17.81 19.17
CA ALA A 85 1.81 17.27 18.72
C ALA A 85 0.63 18.16 19.14
N GLN A 86 0.57 18.56 20.41
CA GLN A 86 -0.48 19.46 20.91
C GLN A 86 -0.43 20.84 20.26
N GLU A 87 0.77 21.40 20.10
CA GLU A 87 0.96 22.74 19.53
C GLU A 87 0.55 22.80 18.05
N LEU A 88 0.87 21.76 17.29
CA LEU A 88 0.64 21.69 15.84
C LEU A 88 -0.68 21.01 15.47
N GLY A 89 -1.46 20.50 16.44
CA GLY A 89 -2.75 19.86 16.22
C GLY A 89 -2.67 18.41 15.71
N TYR A 90 -1.57 17.72 16.00
CA TYR A 90 -1.35 16.31 15.69
C TYR A 90 -1.64 15.41 16.90
N ASP A 91 -2.00 14.17 16.63
CA ASP A 91 -2.01 13.08 17.60
C ASP A 91 -0.66 12.37 17.57
N LEU A 92 0.02 12.29 18.71
CA LEU A 92 1.20 11.45 18.88
C LEU A 92 0.74 9.99 19.05
N LEU A 93 1.09 9.13 18.10
CA LEU A 93 0.75 7.70 18.13
C LEU A 93 1.74 6.88 18.96
N GLY A 94 3.00 7.34 19.06
CA GLY A 94 4.03 6.72 19.88
C GLY A 94 5.40 6.69 19.19
N GLN A 95 6.38 6.11 19.87
CA GLN A 95 7.72 5.90 19.33
C GLN A 95 7.73 4.74 18.33
N ILE A 96 8.50 4.89 17.27
CA ILE A 96 8.61 3.88 16.21
C ILE A 96 9.59 2.80 16.64
N GLY A 97 9.07 1.70 17.20
CA GLY A 97 9.86 0.54 17.58
C GLY A 97 11.01 0.89 18.54
N SER A 98 12.22 0.48 18.21
CA SER A 98 13.44 0.75 18.99
C SER A 98 14.21 2.00 18.52
N LEU A 99 13.65 2.79 17.60
CA LEU A 99 14.32 4.00 17.09
C LEU A 99 14.18 5.13 18.12
N GLU A 100 15.28 5.53 18.75
CA GLU A 100 15.30 6.65 19.70
C GLU A 100 14.94 7.95 19.00
N ASN A 101 14.18 8.82 19.69
CA ASN A 101 13.71 10.11 19.17
C ASN A 101 12.83 10.05 17.91
N HIS A 102 12.40 8.87 17.44
CA HIS A 102 11.55 8.76 16.25
C HIS A 102 10.11 8.47 16.63
N TYR A 103 9.20 9.37 16.24
CA TYR A 103 7.81 9.34 16.65
C TYR A 103 6.87 9.37 15.46
N LEU A 104 5.74 8.69 15.62
CA LEU A 104 4.68 8.64 14.62
C LEU A 104 3.56 9.60 15.03
N PHE A 105 3.16 10.48 14.12
CA PHE A 105 2.11 11.48 14.30
C PHE A 105 0.97 11.25 13.34
N LYS A 106 -0.24 11.60 13.75
CA LYS A 106 -1.43 11.54 12.90
C LYS A 106 -2.22 12.82 13.03
N HIS A 107 -2.55 13.46 11.92
CA HIS A 107 -3.37 14.66 12.01
C HIS A 107 -4.86 14.32 11.92
N ARG A 108 -5.66 14.87 12.83
CA ARG A 108 -7.10 14.54 12.97
C ARG A 108 -7.93 14.91 11.73
N ASN A 109 -7.56 15.98 11.04
CA ASN A 109 -8.38 16.59 9.99
C ASN A 109 -7.67 16.70 8.63
N HIS A 110 -6.52 16.05 8.42
CA HIS A 110 -5.87 16.13 7.10
C HIS A 110 -6.51 15.15 6.12
N PRO A 111 -7.07 15.63 5.00
CA PRO A 111 -7.54 14.75 3.94
C PRO A 111 -6.33 14.09 3.26
N GLN A 112 -6.50 12.84 2.80
CA GLN A 112 -5.48 12.08 2.03
C GLN A 112 -5.00 12.82 0.77
N ARG A 113 -5.79 13.76 0.26
CA ARG A 113 -5.49 14.60 -0.90
C ARG A 113 -5.93 16.03 -0.62
N SER A 114 -5.12 17.02 -0.99
CA SER A 114 -5.54 18.42 -0.92
C SER A 114 -5.73 18.99 -2.31
N ARG A 115 -6.96 19.33 -2.71
CA ARG A 115 -7.24 20.01 -3.98
C ARG A 115 -6.80 21.48 -4.00
N ARG A 116 -6.45 22.04 -2.84
CA ARG A 116 -5.90 23.40 -2.71
C ARG A 116 -4.43 23.28 -2.35
N SER A 117 -3.63 24.27 -2.74
CA SER A 117 -2.23 24.36 -2.30
C SER A 117 -2.13 24.13 -0.79
N ALA A 118 -1.34 23.13 -0.38
CA ALA A 118 -1.10 22.83 1.02
C ALA A 118 0.07 23.64 1.58
N LEU A 119 0.46 24.73 0.89
CA LEU A 119 1.62 25.56 1.21
C LEU A 119 1.63 25.99 2.67
N HIS A 120 0.50 26.45 3.23
CA HIS A 120 0.43 26.88 4.63
C HIS A 120 0.79 25.75 5.62
N ILE A 121 0.51 24.49 5.28
CA ILE A 121 0.79 23.33 6.13
C ILE A 121 2.26 22.92 5.98
N THR A 122 2.70 22.72 4.73
CA THR A 122 4.05 22.25 4.46
C THR A 122 5.11 23.31 4.78
N LYS A 123 4.78 24.60 4.59
CA LYS A 123 5.65 25.72 4.95
C LYS A 123 5.85 25.80 6.46
N ARG A 124 4.77 25.73 7.24
CA ARG A 124 4.86 25.84 8.70
C ARG A 124 5.73 24.73 9.30
N LEU A 125 5.68 23.52 8.75
CA LEU A 125 6.51 22.41 9.20
C LEU A 125 7.95 22.50 8.71
N SER A 126 8.19 23.15 7.57
CA SER A 126 9.52 23.41 7.04
C SER A 126 10.23 24.57 7.75
N ASP A 127 9.49 25.62 8.11
CA ASP A 127 9.99 26.85 8.72
C ASP A 127 10.10 26.73 10.26
N ASP A 128 9.77 25.58 10.84
CA ASP A 128 9.93 25.35 12.28
C ASP A 128 11.41 25.15 12.62
N ASP A 129 11.98 26.07 13.40
CA ASP A 129 13.41 26.07 13.80
C ASP A 129 13.81 24.81 14.61
N ARG A 130 12.84 24.07 15.16
CA ARG A 130 13.10 22.78 15.84
C ARG A 130 13.43 21.67 14.85
N GLY A 131 13.02 21.81 13.58
CA GLY A 131 13.25 20.84 12.52
C GLY A 131 14.74 20.65 12.25
N ARG A 132 15.28 19.48 12.60
CA ARG A 132 16.68 19.09 12.35
C ARG A 132 17.69 20.15 12.80
N GLN A 133 17.50 20.74 13.99
CA GLN A 133 18.35 21.80 14.54
C GLN A 133 18.48 23.02 13.61
N GLY A 134 17.35 23.49 13.07
CA GLY A 134 17.30 24.62 12.14
C GLY A 134 17.73 24.30 10.70
N LYS A 135 18.01 23.04 10.37
CA LYS A 135 18.34 22.61 8.99
C LYS A 135 17.10 22.36 8.12
N GLY A 136 15.91 22.44 8.71
CA GLY A 136 14.63 22.16 8.05
C GLY A 136 14.32 20.66 8.01
N SER A 137 13.04 20.35 8.19
CA SER A 137 12.48 19.00 8.09
C SER A 137 12.42 18.52 6.64
N ILE A 138 12.56 17.21 6.41
CA ILE A 138 12.50 16.61 5.07
C ILE A 138 11.17 15.86 4.93
N PHE A 139 10.31 16.34 4.03
CA PHE A 139 9.00 15.74 3.77
C PHE A 139 9.04 14.95 2.47
N VAL A 140 8.88 13.63 2.55
CA VAL A 140 8.80 12.76 1.39
C VAL A 140 7.34 12.42 1.12
N TRP A 141 6.89 12.61 -0.12
CA TRP A 141 5.50 12.41 -0.50
C TRP A 141 5.37 11.48 -1.69
N ALA A 142 4.33 10.64 -1.71
CA ALA A 142 4.01 9.82 -2.87
C ALA A 142 3.28 10.68 -3.91
N SER A 143 3.70 10.63 -5.17
CA SER A 143 3.13 11.50 -6.22
C SER A 143 1.65 11.22 -6.48
N GLY A 144 1.20 9.96 -6.34
CA GLY A 144 -0.21 9.60 -6.43
C GLY A 144 -0.47 8.28 -7.15
N ASN A 145 -1.71 7.79 -7.12
CA ASN A 145 -2.11 6.48 -7.68
C ASN A 145 -3.24 6.59 -8.72
N GLY A 146 -3.59 7.80 -9.14
CA GLY A 146 -4.67 8.14 -10.06
C GLY A 146 -4.33 8.03 -11.55
N GLY A 147 -3.15 7.52 -11.92
CA GLY A 147 -2.66 7.53 -13.31
C GLY A 147 -3.62 6.89 -14.32
N ARG A 148 -4.29 5.79 -13.95
CA ARG A 148 -5.28 5.12 -14.81
C ARG A 148 -6.54 5.95 -15.05
N GLN A 149 -6.86 6.87 -14.14
CA GLN A 149 -7.96 7.81 -14.28
C GLN A 149 -7.55 9.08 -15.05
N GLY A 150 -6.28 9.17 -15.48
CA GLY A 150 -5.73 10.38 -16.10
C GLY A 150 -5.50 11.51 -15.11
N ASP A 151 -5.29 11.17 -13.83
CA ASP A 151 -5.03 12.16 -12.80
C ASP A 151 -3.64 12.80 -12.96
N ASN A 152 -3.53 14.04 -12.49
CA ASN A 152 -2.30 14.82 -12.51
C ASN A 152 -1.97 15.22 -11.08
N CYS A 153 -0.75 14.87 -10.65
CA CYS A 153 -0.30 15.16 -9.30
C CYS A 153 -0.11 16.66 -9.02
N ASP A 154 0.03 17.52 -10.03
CA ASP A 154 -0.01 18.99 -9.83
C ASP A 154 -1.38 19.47 -9.28
N CYS A 155 -2.43 18.64 -9.33
CA CYS A 155 -3.74 18.92 -8.72
C CYS A 155 -3.83 18.50 -7.24
N ASP A 156 -2.77 17.94 -6.66
CA ASP A 156 -2.64 17.67 -5.22
C ASP A 156 -1.61 18.63 -4.60
N GLY A 157 -2.11 19.56 -3.79
CA GLY A 157 -1.32 20.62 -3.19
C GLY A 157 -0.27 20.16 -2.17
N TYR A 158 -0.25 18.88 -1.77
CA TYR A 158 0.87 18.33 -1.02
C TYR A 158 2.03 18.00 -1.93
N THR A 159 1.83 17.17 -2.95
CA THR A 159 2.88 16.78 -3.91
C THR A 159 3.36 17.96 -4.76
N ASP A 160 2.51 18.95 -5.04
CA ASP A 160 2.89 20.17 -5.78
C ASP A 160 3.62 21.21 -4.91
N SER A 161 3.81 20.93 -3.62
CA SER A 161 4.48 21.86 -2.71
C SER A 161 5.99 21.80 -2.85
N ILE A 162 6.63 22.98 -2.95
CA ILE A 162 8.10 23.13 -2.95
C ILE A 162 8.78 22.61 -1.68
N TYR A 163 8.02 22.44 -0.60
CA TYR A 163 8.51 21.94 0.69
C TYR A 163 8.46 20.41 0.79
N THR A 164 7.92 19.73 -0.22
CA THR A 164 7.84 18.27 -0.26
C THR A 164 8.67 17.72 -1.39
N ILE A 165 9.30 16.58 -1.14
CA ILE A 165 9.99 15.80 -2.16
C ILE A 165 9.00 14.77 -2.69
N SER A 166 8.41 15.05 -3.83
CA SER A 166 7.47 14.16 -4.50
C SER A 166 8.19 13.01 -5.20
N ILE A 167 7.79 11.78 -4.87
CA ILE A 167 8.37 10.53 -5.33
C ILE A 167 7.33 9.74 -6.13
N SER A 168 7.65 9.46 -7.39
CA SER A 168 6.88 8.56 -8.26
C SER A 168 7.41 7.12 -8.21
N SER A 169 6.79 6.24 -9.00
CA SER A 169 7.12 4.82 -9.05
C SER A 169 7.67 4.37 -10.40
N ALA A 170 8.63 3.45 -10.35
CA ALA A 170 9.03 2.62 -11.48
C ALA A 170 8.77 1.14 -11.16
N SER A 171 8.37 0.36 -12.17
CA SER A 171 8.24 -1.09 -12.06
C SER A 171 9.62 -1.77 -12.01
N GLN A 172 9.62 -3.09 -11.78
CA GLN A 172 10.82 -3.91 -11.83
C GLN A 172 11.58 -3.80 -13.17
N GLN A 173 10.88 -3.53 -14.27
CA GLN A 173 11.48 -3.37 -15.61
C GLN A 173 11.89 -1.92 -15.90
N GLY A 174 11.83 -1.02 -14.92
CA GLY A 174 12.12 0.40 -15.09
C GLY A 174 11.04 1.14 -15.90
N LEU A 175 9.82 0.61 -15.97
CA LEU A 175 8.72 1.23 -16.70
C LEU A 175 7.82 2.03 -15.74
N SER A 176 7.17 3.06 -16.26
CA SER A 176 6.15 3.80 -15.51
C SER A 176 4.92 2.90 -15.29
N PRO A 177 4.52 2.62 -14.04
CA PRO A 177 3.40 1.73 -13.75
C PRO A 177 2.06 2.42 -14.05
N TRP A 178 1.02 1.62 -14.29
CA TRP A 178 -0.30 2.08 -14.73
C TRP A 178 -1.02 3.02 -13.75
N TYR A 179 -0.61 3.05 -12.48
CA TYR A 179 -1.20 3.92 -11.45
C TYR A 179 -0.41 5.22 -11.25
N ALA A 180 0.82 5.35 -11.75
CA ALA A 180 1.64 6.52 -11.50
C ALA A 180 1.04 7.77 -12.15
N GLU A 181 0.81 8.81 -11.34
CA GLU A 181 0.42 10.13 -11.82
C GLU A 181 1.63 10.85 -12.43
N LYS A 182 1.40 11.60 -13.51
CA LYS A 182 2.43 12.38 -14.20
C LYS A 182 2.23 13.84 -13.88
N CYS A 183 3.28 14.53 -13.45
CA CYS A 183 3.24 15.95 -13.12
C CYS A 183 4.63 16.58 -13.14
N SER A 184 4.66 17.91 -13.20
CA SER A 184 5.91 18.68 -13.20
C SER A 184 6.57 18.75 -11.82
N SER A 185 5.77 18.58 -10.76
CA SER A 185 6.21 18.60 -9.36
C SER A 185 6.93 17.33 -8.88
N THR A 186 6.88 16.22 -9.63
CA THR A 186 7.63 15.00 -9.26
C THR A 186 9.14 15.25 -9.38
N LEU A 187 9.89 14.98 -8.30
CA LEU A 187 11.34 15.20 -8.27
C LEU A 187 12.15 13.94 -8.58
N ALA A 188 11.68 12.78 -8.10
CA ALA A 188 12.42 11.54 -8.24
C ALA A 188 11.48 10.32 -8.32
N THR A 189 12.06 9.16 -8.60
CA THR A 189 11.35 7.90 -8.75
C THR A 189 12.08 6.81 -7.98
N SER A 190 11.32 5.96 -7.28
CA SER A 190 11.85 4.73 -6.67
C SER A 190 11.03 3.52 -7.10
N TYR A 191 11.55 2.32 -6.84
CA TYR A 191 10.87 1.09 -7.25
C TYR A 191 9.56 0.86 -6.50
N SER A 192 8.58 0.29 -7.19
CA SER A 192 7.34 -0.24 -6.63
C SER A 192 6.81 -1.36 -7.53
N SER A 193 5.56 -1.75 -7.33
CA SER A 193 4.83 -2.71 -8.17
C SER A 193 4.63 -2.22 -9.61
N GLY A 194 4.44 -3.14 -10.56
CA GLY A 194 4.10 -2.80 -11.94
C GLY A 194 3.03 -3.69 -12.55
N ASP A 195 3.35 -4.32 -13.68
CA ASP A 195 2.49 -5.29 -14.34
C ASP A 195 2.30 -6.56 -13.48
N TYR A 196 1.36 -7.41 -13.85
CA TYR A 196 0.99 -8.61 -13.08
C TYR A 196 2.14 -9.60 -12.89
N THR A 197 3.10 -9.61 -13.82
CA THR A 197 4.31 -10.44 -13.79
C THR A 197 5.42 -9.85 -12.93
N ASP A 198 5.30 -8.59 -12.54
CA ASP A 198 6.36 -7.88 -11.84
C ASP A 198 6.34 -8.23 -10.37
N GLN A 199 7.54 -8.24 -9.79
CA GLN A 199 7.68 -8.23 -8.36
C GLN A 199 7.08 -6.96 -7.76
N ARG A 200 6.62 -7.09 -6.52
CA ARG A 200 6.05 -6.02 -5.72
C ARG A 200 6.98 -5.74 -4.54
N ILE A 201 6.64 -4.75 -3.72
CA ILE A 201 7.45 -4.44 -2.55
C ILE A 201 7.16 -5.46 -1.45
N THR A 202 8.23 -6.08 -0.96
CA THR A 202 8.20 -6.93 0.22
C THR A 202 8.54 -6.11 1.45
N SER A 203 7.71 -6.16 2.48
CA SER A 203 7.92 -5.41 3.72
C SER A 203 7.21 -6.08 4.91
N ALA A 204 7.46 -5.56 6.11
CA ALA A 204 6.69 -5.95 7.29
C ALA A 204 5.21 -5.56 7.12
N ASP A 205 4.31 -6.38 7.65
CA ASP A 205 2.87 -6.16 7.64
C ASP A 205 2.30 -6.26 9.07
N LEU A 206 1.03 -5.88 9.19
CA LEU A 206 0.28 -5.99 10.43
C LEU A 206 0.27 -7.42 10.97
N HIS A 207 0.02 -7.55 12.28
CA HIS A 207 -0.04 -8.84 12.97
C HIS A 207 1.28 -9.64 12.94
N ASN A 208 2.41 -8.93 12.90
CA ASN A 208 3.76 -9.51 12.88
C ASN A 208 3.96 -10.45 11.67
N ASP A 209 3.40 -10.06 10.52
CA ASP A 209 3.48 -10.81 9.27
C ASP A 209 4.40 -10.10 8.26
N CYS A 210 4.64 -10.73 7.12
CA CYS A 210 5.36 -10.17 5.99
C CYS A 210 4.42 -10.08 4.79
N THR A 211 4.41 -8.93 4.12
CA THR A 211 3.68 -8.74 2.87
C THR A 211 4.64 -8.76 1.69
N GLU A 212 4.30 -9.51 0.65
CA GLU A 212 4.98 -9.49 -0.66
C GLU A 212 4.11 -8.79 -1.71
N THR A 213 3.09 -8.05 -1.26
CA THR A 213 2.07 -7.48 -2.14
C THR A 213 1.87 -5.99 -1.94
N HIS A 214 2.81 -5.31 -1.29
CA HIS A 214 2.75 -3.86 -1.14
C HIS A 214 2.93 -3.17 -2.51
N THR A 215 2.03 -2.23 -2.84
CA THR A 215 1.87 -1.66 -4.19
C THR A 215 1.57 -0.17 -4.15
N GLY A 216 1.76 0.51 -5.28
CA GLY A 216 1.45 1.93 -5.44
C GLY A 216 2.64 2.85 -5.18
N THR A 217 2.49 4.13 -5.47
CA THR A 217 3.47 5.18 -5.12
C THR A 217 3.66 5.33 -3.62
N SER A 218 2.69 4.86 -2.82
CA SER A 218 2.79 4.75 -1.36
C SER A 218 3.90 3.78 -0.91
N ALA A 219 4.30 2.82 -1.73
CA ALA A 219 5.44 1.94 -1.44
C ALA A 219 6.78 2.59 -1.87
N SER A 220 6.75 3.52 -2.83
CA SER A 220 7.93 4.22 -3.33
C SER A 220 8.44 5.28 -2.36
N ALA A 221 7.54 6.08 -1.75
CA ALA A 221 7.93 7.17 -0.86
C ALA A 221 8.74 6.70 0.38
N PRO A 222 8.38 5.61 1.09
CA PRO A 222 9.18 5.08 2.20
C PRO A 222 10.58 4.60 1.78
N LEU A 223 10.73 4.04 0.57
CA LEU A 223 12.05 3.64 0.06
C LEU A 223 12.95 4.86 -0.19
N ALA A 224 12.39 5.94 -0.74
CA ALA A 224 13.12 7.20 -0.91
C ALA A 224 13.48 7.84 0.45
N ALA A 225 12.57 7.79 1.43
CA ALA A 225 12.87 8.22 2.79
C ALA A 225 14.04 7.45 3.41
N GLY A 226 14.11 6.12 3.19
CA GLY A 226 15.25 5.31 3.59
C GLY A 226 16.57 5.73 2.92
N ILE A 227 16.55 6.03 1.63
CA ILE A 227 17.73 6.55 0.91
C ILE A 227 18.17 7.91 1.46
N PHE A 228 17.22 8.81 1.75
CA PHE A 228 17.55 10.10 2.38
C PHE A 228 18.11 9.92 3.78
N ALA A 229 17.61 8.98 4.58
CA ALA A 229 18.18 8.69 5.88
C ALA A 229 19.66 8.29 5.77
N LEU A 230 20.00 7.39 4.84
CA LEU A 230 21.40 7.01 4.56
C LEU A 230 22.24 8.19 4.08
N ALA A 231 21.68 9.06 3.25
CA ALA A 231 22.37 10.26 2.76
C ALA A 231 22.61 11.31 3.86
N LEU A 232 21.78 11.33 4.91
CA LEU A 232 21.94 12.21 6.06
C LEU A 232 22.90 11.65 7.12
N GLU A 233 23.12 10.33 7.12
CA GLU A 233 24.10 9.66 7.97
C GLU A 233 25.54 9.84 7.46
N ALA A 234 25.72 9.95 6.14
CA ALA A 234 27.00 10.05 5.45
C ALA A 234 27.82 11.30 5.82
#